data_AF-A0A9P7DTK4-F1
#
_entry.id   AF-A0A9P7DTK4-F1
#
_cell.length_a   1.000
_cell.length_b   1.000
_cell.length_c   1.000
_cell.angle_alpha   90.00
_cell.angle_beta   90.00
_cell.angle_gamma   90.00
#
_symmetry.space_group_name_H-M   'P 1'
#
loop_
_entity.id
_entity.type
_entity.pdbx_description
1 polymer ?
#
loop_
_entity_poly.entity_id
_entity_poly.type
_entity_poly.pdbx_seq_one_letter_code
_entity_poly.pdbx_strand_id
1 'polypeptide(L)'
;MFDSDEDFPDDFVLDDQTLAILDKEESRFEESRRVDEPDVEDLPPPAKRQKLDTGPPQDFSAFSRSPDDTENLPDITLCDDDTYKVELPQQSIISAPQATSIVNPSLIALERHLACLRKQKNELHKEKVRLQEELRHTLSAKLAKEGEVVILRKNIEKRKQRSSGRPRRSRRPNKRRCKKK
;
A
#
# COMPACT_ATOMS: atom_id res chain seq x y z
N MET A 1 -34.17 -6.67 24.84
CA MET A 1 -33.34 -7.38 23.86
C MET A 1 -33.44 -6.55 22.60
N PHE A 2 -32.32 -5.94 22.19
CA PHE A 2 -32.19 -5.23 20.92
C PHE A 2 -31.38 -6.16 20.03
N ASP A 3 -31.96 -6.61 18.93
CA ASP A 3 -31.30 -7.48 17.97
C ASP A 3 -30.39 -6.59 17.11
N SER A 4 -29.13 -6.42 17.53
CA SER A 4 -28.15 -5.52 16.91
C SER A 4 -27.47 -6.10 15.66
N ASP A 5 -28.06 -7.12 15.03
CA ASP A 5 -27.49 -7.81 13.87
C ASP A 5 -28.11 -7.36 12.52
N GLU A 6 -29.07 -6.43 12.51
CA GLU A 6 -29.81 -6.00 11.30
C GLU A 6 -29.24 -4.77 10.55
N ASP A 7 -28.15 -4.15 11.03
CA ASP A 7 -27.56 -2.94 10.40
C ASP A 7 -26.22 -3.24 9.70
N PHE A 8 -26.08 -4.39 9.05
CA PHE A 8 -25.09 -4.51 7.98
C PHE A 8 -25.71 -3.99 6.69
N PRO A 9 -25.18 -2.91 6.08
CA PRO A 9 -25.67 -2.46 4.80
C PRO A 9 -25.39 -3.55 3.76
N ASP A 10 -26.43 -4.26 3.33
CA ASP A 10 -26.43 -5.25 2.23
C ASP A 10 -25.99 -4.65 0.87
N ASP A 11 -25.72 -3.33 0.83
CA ASP A 11 -25.33 -2.56 -0.35
C ASP A 11 -23.82 -2.33 -0.48
N PHE A 12 -22.98 -3.17 0.13
CA PHE A 12 -21.53 -3.15 -0.13
C PHE A 12 -21.22 -3.75 -1.51
N VAL A 13 -21.66 -3.06 -2.57
CA VAL A 13 -21.28 -3.36 -3.95
C VAL A 13 -19.83 -2.94 -4.11
N LEU A 14 -18.91 -3.91 -4.12
CA LEU A 14 -17.54 -3.64 -4.50
C LEU A 14 -17.54 -3.08 -5.93
N ASP A 15 -16.93 -1.92 -6.10
CA ASP A 15 -16.68 -1.35 -7.41
C ASP A 15 -15.65 -2.21 -8.17
N ASP A 16 -15.74 -2.18 -9.50
CA ASP A 16 -14.84 -2.94 -10.38
C ASP A 16 -13.37 -2.61 -10.14
N GLN A 17 -13.09 -1.40 -9.62
CA GLN A 17 -11.74 -0.97 -9.27
C GLN A 17 -11.20 -1.72 -8.04
N THR A 18 -12.00 -1.92 -6.98
CA THR A 18 -11.56 -2.68 -5.80
C THR A 18 -11.40 -4.16 -6.13
N LEU A 19 -12.30 -4.73 -6.95
CA LEU A 19 -12.13 -6.09 -7.48
C LEU A 19 -10.80 -6.26 -8.24
N ALA A 20 -10.45 -5.32 -9.13
CA ALA A 20 -9.19 -5.37 -9.86
C ALA A 20 -7.94 -5.22 -8.97
N ILE A 21 -8.07 -4.51 -7.84
CA ILE A 21 -6.99 -4.39 -6.85
C ILE A 21 -6.80 -5.72 -6.13
N LEU A 22 -7.88 -6.38 -5.70
CA LEU A 22 -7.83 -7.70 -5.05
C LEU A 22 -7.22 -8.77 -5.96
N ASP A 23 -7.63 -8.86 -7.23
CA ASP A 23 -7.05 -9.80 -8.22
C ASP A 23 -5.53 -9.63 -8.37
N LYS A 24 -5.09 -8.37 -8.38
CA LYS A 24 -3.67 -8.02 -8.52
C LYS A 24 -2.88 -8.33 -7.26
N GLU A 25 -3.47 -8.16 -6.10
CA GLU A 25 -2.86 -8.49 -4.82
C GLU A 25 -2.79 -10.00 -4.61
N GLU A 26 -3.83 -10.75 -4.98
CA GLU A 26 -3.83 -12.22 -4.99
C GLU A 26 -2.73 -12.76 -5.91
N SER A 27 -2.60 -12.22 -7.14
CA SER A 27 -1.53 -12.60 -8.06
C SER A 27 -0.13 -12.38 -7.48
N ARG A 28 0.07 -11.28 -6.73
CA ARG A 28 1.36 -11.03 -6.04
C ARG A 28 1.60 -12.01 -4.91
N PHE A 29 0.56 -12.34 -4.15
CA PHE A 29 0.66 -13.29 -3.05
C PHE A 29 1.04 -14.68 -3.54
N GLU A 30 0.44 -15.15 -4.64
CA GLU A 30 0.83 -16.41 -5.27
C GLU A 30 2.29 -16.41 -5.75
N GLU A 31 2.74 -15.30 -6.35
CA GLU A 31 4.11 -15.14 -6.82
C GLU A 31 5.09 -15.15 -5.63
N SER A 32 4.80 -14.43 -4.55
CA SER A 32 5.60 -14.48 -3.32
C SER A 32 5.63 -15.89 -2.70
N ARG A 33 4.50 -16.60 -2.71
CA ARG A 33 4.45 -18.00 -2.23
C ARG A 33 5.38 -18.92 -3.03
N ARG A 34 5.54 -18.69 -4.33
CA ARG A 34 6.45 -19.48 -5.18
C ARG A 34 7.92 -19.12 -4.99
N VAL A 35 8.23 -17.93 -4.50
CA VAL A 35 9.63 -17.48 -4.30
C VAL A 35 10.17 -17.94 -2.94
N ASP A 36 9.31 -18.06 -1.93
CA ASP A 36 9.70 -18.52 -0.58
C ASP A 36 9.53 -20.03 -0.37
N GLU A 37 9.01 -20.77 -1.35
CA GLU A 37 9.07 -22.24 -1.34
C GLU A 37 10.40 -22.65 -1.97
N PRO A 38 11.44 -23.02 -1.18
CA PRO A 38 12.63 -23.60 -1.77
C PRO A 38 12.20 -24.82 -2.59
N ASP A 39 12.78 -24.95 -3.79
CA ASP A 39 12.64 -26.10 -4.68
C ASP A 39 13.08 -27.37 -3.93
N VAL A 40 12.11 -27.98 -3.26
CA VAL A 40 12.29 -29.15 -2.41
C VAL A 40 11.44 -30.26 -3.02
N GLU A 41 11.91 -30.76 -4.15
CA GLU A 41 11.35 -31.92 -4.84
C GLU A 41 11.55 -33.26 -4.07
N ASP A 42 12.11 -33.27 -2.84
CA ASP A 42 12.44 -34.54 -2.17
C ASP A 42 12.43 -34.54 -0.62
N LEU A 43 11.79 -33.55 0.05
CA LEU A 43 11.58 -33.69 1.50
C LEU A 43 10.26 -34.42 1.78
N PRO A 44 10.27 -35.44 2.67
CA PRO A 44 9.05 -36.12 3.08
C PRO A 44 8.05 -35.11 3.66
N PRO A 45 6.75 -35.28 3.41
CA PRO A 45 5.73 -34.36 3.89
C PRO A 45 5.88 -34.16 5.40
N PRO A 46 5.84 -32.91 5.90
CA PRO A 46 6.03 -32.62 7.31
C PRO A 46 5.05 -33.46 8.14
N ALA A 47 5.58 -34.16 9.15
CA ALA A 47 4.81 -35.06 9.98
C ALA A 47 3.59 -34.35 10.54
N LYS A 48 2.42 -34.94 10.31
CA LYS A 48 1.11 -34.41 10.72
C LYS A 48 1.15 -33.88 12.15
N ARG A 49 0.96 -32.56 12.27
CA ARG A 49 0.47 -31.81 13.44
C ARG A 49 0.94 -32.42 14.77
N GLN A 50 2.18 -32.12 15.16
CA GLN A 50 2.60 -32.27 16.54
C GLN A 50 1.64 -31.44 17.40
N LYS A 51 0.84 -32.11 18.24
CA LYS A 51 0.02 -31.41 19.23
C LYS A 51 0.97 -30.63 20.13
N LEU A 52 0.93 -29.30 20.05
CA LEU A 52 1.47 -28.46 21.12
C LEU A 52 0.53 -28.65 22.30
N ASP A 53 0.99 -29.37 23.34
CA ASP A 53 0.38 -29.43 24.67
C ASP A 53 0.53 -28.09 25.43
N THR A 54 0.55 -26.98 24.69
CA THR A 54 0.40 -25.65 25.28
C THR A 54 -1.09 -25.43 25.46
N GLY A 55 -1.61 -25.99 26.55
CA GLY A 55 -2.93 -25.60 27.05
C GLY A 55 -2.97 -24.08 27.22
N PRO A 56 -4.15 -23.45 27.08
CA PRO A 56 -4.30 -22.05 27.43
C PRO A 56 -3.73 -21.84 28.84
N PRO A 57 -2.95 -20.77 29.10
CA PRO A 57 -2.38 -20.52 30.41
C PRO A 57 -3.50 -20.61 31.45
N GLN A 58 -3.32 -21.49 32.43
CA GLN A 58 -4.32 -21.86 33.43
C GLN A 58 -4.63 -20.72 34.42
N ASP A 59 -4.00 -19.56 34.23
CA ASP A 59 -4.13 -18.35 35.05
C ASP A 59 -5.07 -17.30 34.42
N PHE A 60 -6.05 -17.72 33.62
CA PHE A 60 -7.31 -16.96 33.52
C PHE A 60 -8.14 -17.23 34.78
N SER A 61 -7.58 -16.92 35.93
CA SER A 61 -8.38 -16.71 37.13
C SER A 61 -9.39 -15.62 36.78
N ALA A 62 -10.66 -15.99 36.88
CA ALA A 62 -11.78 -15.14 36.61
C ALA A 62 -11.59 -13.81 37.34
N PHE A 63 -11.26 -12.77 36.58
CA PHE A 63 -11.56 -11.40 36.97
C PHE A 63 -13.09 -11.33 37.09
N SER A 64 -13.60 -11.69 38.26
CA SER A 64 -14.90 -11.22 38.72
C SER A 64 -14.75 -9.74 39.04
N ARG A 65 -14.43 -8.93 38.02
CA ARG A 65 -14.49 -7.47 38.11
C ARG A 65 -15.97 -7.14 38.16
N SER A 66 -16.39 -6.46 39.21
CA SER A 66 -17.71 -5.84 39.23
C SER A 66 -17.81 -4.92 38.01
N PRO A 67 -18.99 -4.79 37.39
CA PRO A 67 -19.18 -3.89 36.25
C PRO A 67 -18.83 -2.42 36.55
N ASP A 68 -18.67 -2.04 37.83
CA ASP A 68 -18.24 -0.71 38.28
C ASP A 68 -16.71 -0.51 38.40
N ASP A 69 -15.88 -1.52 38.16
CA ASP A 69 -14.41 -1.40 38.29
C ASP A 69 -13.73 -1.02 36.96
N THR A 70 -14.27 0.00 36.29
CA THR A 70 -13.70 0.56 35.05
C THR A 70 -12.51 1.49 35.31
N GLU A 71 -12.35 2.00 36.53
CA GLU A 71 -11.28 2.94 36.87
C GLU A 71 -9.88 2.30 36.98
N ASN A 72 -9.81 0.96 37.00
CA ASN A 72 -8.57 0.21 37.16
C ASN A 72 -8.20 -0.60 35.88
N LEU A 73 -8.64 -0.11 34.73
CA LEU A 73 -8.20 -0.60 33.42
C LEU A 73 -7.08 0.30 32.91
N PRO A 74 -6.10 -0.26 32.18
CA PRO A 74 -5.08 0.57 31.56
C PRO A 74 -5.72 1.43 30.46
N ASP A 75 -5.39 2.71 30.45
CA ASP A 75 -5.86 3.61 29.40
C ASP A 75 -5.11 3.26 28.10
N ILE A 76 -5.89 2.83 27.11
CA ILE A 76 -5.38 2.53 25.76
C ILE A 76 -5.66 3.77 24.92
N THR A 77 -4.60 4.45 24.51
CA THR A 77 -4.69 5.59 23.59
C THR A 77 -4.19 5.18 22.21
N LEU A 78 -4.88 5.66 21.18
CA LEU A 78 -4.47 5.51 19.79
C LEU A 78 -3.60 6.71 19.41
N CYS A 79 -2.40 6.47 18.89
CA CYS A 79 -1.55 7.53 18.37
C CYS A 79 -1.84 7.79 16.88
N ASP A 80 -1.50 8.99 16.39
CA ASP A 80 -1.68 9.39 14.97
C ASP A 80 -0.86 8.55 13.96
N ASP A 81 -0.01 7.64 14.44
CA ASP A 81 0.78 6.70 13.66
C ASP A 81 0.20 5.27 13.65
N ASP A 82 -1.10 5.12 13.94
CA ASP A 82 -1.84 3.85 14.04
C ASP A 82 -1.22 2.85 15.04
N THR A 83 -0.46 3.35 16.02
CA THR A 83 0.14 2.53 17.06
C THR A 83 -0.62 2.72 18.38
N TYR A 84 -0.90 1.62 19.06
CA TYR A 84 -1.56 1.63 20.38
C TYR A 84 -0.53 1.86 21.48
N LYS A 85 -0.84 2.77 22.41
CA LYS A 85 -0.06 2.95 23.64
C LYS A 85 -0.92 2.64 24.85
N VAL A 86 -0.33 1.87 25.75
CA VAL A 86 -0.91 1.50 27.04
C VAL A 86 -0.22 2.35 28.09
N GLU A 87 -0.91 3.36 28.61
CA GLU A 87 -0.39 4.18 29.70
C GLU A 87 -0.75 3.51 31.03
N LEU A 88 0.26 2.97 31.71
CA LEU A 88 0.06 2.54 33.10
C LEU A 88 -0.03 3.78 33.98
N PRO A 89 -1.01 3.87 34.89
CA PRO A 89 -1.14 5.00 35.80
C PRO A 89 0.12 5.12 36.65
N GLN A 90 0.91 6.16 36.38
CA GLN A 90 2.11 6.49 37.13
C GLN A 90 1.70 6.96 38.53
N GLN A 91 1.89 6.10 39.53
CA GLN A 91 1.93 6.54 40.92
C GLN A 91 3.10 7.52 41.06
N SER A 92 2.76 8.79 41.24
CA SER A 92 3.71 9.90 41.37
C SER A 92 4.56 9.71 42.62
N ILE A 93 5.80 9.25 42.46
CA ILE A 93 6.82 9.31 43.50
C ILE A 93 7.82 10.42 43.12
N ILE A 94 7.66 11.54 43.80
CA ILE A 94 8.53 12.71 43.77
C ILE A 94 9.91 12.29 44.29
N SER A 95 10.99 12.45 43.51
CA SER A 95 12.38 12.57 44.04
C SER A 95 13.39 13.09 43.02
N ALA A 96 13.79 14.34 43.25
CA ALA A 96 15.10 15.01 43.11
C ALA A 96 16.13 14.61 42.03
N PRO A 97 16.78 15.59 41.37
CA PRO A 97 17.87 15.37 40.42
C PRO A 97 19.23 15.25 41.14
N GLN A 98 19.85 14.08 41.11
CA GLN A 98 21.28 13.95 41.39
C GLN A 98 22.03 13.65 40.09
N ALA A 99 22.79 14.65 39.66
CA ALA A 99 23.75 14.56 38.58
C ALA A 99 24.96 13.74 39.05
N THR A 100 25.05 12.48 38.62
CA THR A 100 26.32 11.75 38.63
C THR A 100 26.53 11.06 37.28
N SER A 101 27.44 11.66 36.52
CA SER A 101 28.04 11.15 35.30
C SER A 101 28.86 9.90 35.61
N ILE A 102 28.22 8.74 35.59
CA ILE A 102 28.89 7.45 35.43
C ILE A 102 28.45 6.95 34.05
N VAL A 103 29.37 7.03 33.09
CA VAL A 103 29.12 6.68 31.69
C VAL A 103 28.92 5.17 31.62
N ASN A 104 27.68 4.73 31.73
CA ASN A 104 27.32 3.32 31.58
C ASN A 104 27.63 2.88 30.14
N PRO A 105 28.54 1.94 29.90
CA PRO A 105 28.92 1.51 28.56
C PRO A 105 27.75 0.89 27.78
N SER A 106 26.75 0.37 28.49
CA SER A 106 25.49 -0.11 27.92
C SER A 106 24.69 0.99 27.24
N LEU A 107 24.71 2.22 27.77
CA LEU A 107 23.99 3.36 27.20
C LEU A 107 24.62 3.78 25.87
N ILE A 108 25.95 3.81 25.78
CA ILE A 108 26.67 4.09 24.52
C ILE A 108 26.34 3.02 23.46
N ALA A 109 26.30 1.73 23.85
CA ALA A 109 25.96 0.65 22.93
C ALA A 109 24.51 0.79 22.40
N LEU A 110 23.57 1.17 23.27
CA LEU A 110 22.18 1.40 22.90
C LEU A 110 22.04 2.61 21.95
N GLU A 111 22.72 3.72 22.23
CA GLU A 111 22.73 4.89 21.36
C GLU A 111 23.25 4.57 19.95
N ARG A 112 24.32 3.77 19.86
CA ARG A 112 24.85 3.29 18.59
C ARG A 112 23.84 2.41 17.84
N HIS A 113 23.14 1.53 18.55
CA HIS A 113 22.10 0.68 17.95
C HIS A 113 20.94 1.55 17.42
N LEU A 114 20.47 2.52 18.19
CA LEU A 114 19.41 3.43 17.77
C LEU A 114 19.83 4.27 16.55
N ALA A 115 21.07 4.75 16.53
CA ALA A 115 21.62 5.45 15.38
C ALA A 115 21.67 4.56 14.12
N CYS A 116 22.05 3.29 14.28
CA CYS A 116 22.06 2.31 13.19
C CYS A 116 20.65 2.07 12.62
N LEU A 117 19.67 1.82 13.49
CA LEU A 117 18.27 1.62 13.07
C LEU A 117 17.69 2.84 12.36
N ARG A 118 17.95 4.05 12.87
CA ARG A 118 17.51 5.29 12.22
C ARG A 118 18.12 5.43 10.82
N LYS A 119 19.40 5.07 10.66
CA LYS A 119 20.07 5.07 9.36
C LYS A 119 19.40 4.10 8.39
N GLN A 120 19.13 2.86 8.82
CA GLN A 120 18.45 1.85 8.00
C GLN A 120 17.04 2.30 7.58
N LYS A 121 16.27 2.88 8.51
CA LYS A 121 14.93 3.42 8.20
C LYS A 121 15.00 4.53 7.14
N ASN A 122 15.97 5.42 7.25
CA ASN A 122 16.16 6.50 6.29
C ASN A 122 16.59 5.97 4.91
N GLU A 123 17.45 4.95 4.89
CA GLU A 123 17.90 4.29 3.67
C GLU A 123 16.74 3.60 2.94
N LEU A 124 15.92 2.83 3.66
CA LEU A 124 14.70 2.22 3.10
C LEU A 124 13.71 3.27 2.57
N HIS A 125 13.54 4.38 3.28
CA HIS A 125 12.67 5.46 2.81
C HIS A 125 13.20 6.09 1.51
N LYS A 126 14.52 6.28 1.41
CA LYS A 126 15.17 6.78 0.20
C LYS A 126 15.01 5.82 -0.98
N GLU A 127 15.15 4.51 -0.75
CA GLU A 127 14.93 3.50 -1.79
C GLU A 127 13.48 3.45 -2.26
N LYS A 128 12.52 3.55 -1.34
CA LYS A 128 11.09 3.62 -1.68
C LYS A 128 10.79 4.81 -2.60
N VAL A 129 11.31 5.99 -2.26
CA VAL A 129 11.15 7.19 -3.10
C VAL A 129 11.79 6.99 -4.47
N ARG A 130 13.01 6.43 -4.52
CA ARG A 130 13.72 6.15 -5.78
C ARG A 130 12.93 5.20 -6.68
N LEU A 131 12.37 4.11 -6.15
CA LEU A 131 11.56 3.16 -6.90
C LEU A 131 10.26 3.78 -7.40
N GLN A 132 9.62 4.64 -6.60
CA GLN A 132 8.43 5.37 -7.03
C GLN A 132 8.72 6.34 -8.18
N GLU A 133 9.84 7.06 -8.13
CA GLU A 133 10.29 7.93 -9.21
C GLU A 133 10.56 7.15 -10.50
N GLU A 134 11.21 5.99 -10.40
CA GLU A 134 11.47 5.11 -11.53
C GLU A 134 10.18 4.57 -12.15
N LEU A 135 9.23 4.12 -11.32
CA LEU A 135 7.91 3.70 -11.78
C LEU A 135 7.19 4.85 -12.51
N ARG A 136 7.20 6.05 -11.93
CA ARG A 136 6.60 7.25 -12.55
C ARG A 136 7.26 7.57 -13.90
N HIS A 137 8.59 7.48 -13.97
CA HIS A 137 9.34 7.71 -15.19
C HIS A 137 8.97 6.70 -16.28
N THR A 138 8.94 5.39 -15.98
CA THR A 138 8.58 4.35 -16.95
C THR A 138 7.15 4.50 -17.48
N LEU A 139 6.19 4.85 -16.61
CA LEU A 139 4.81 5.12 -17.03
C LEU A 139 4.72 6.33 -17.97
N SER A 140 5.41 7.42 -17.64
CA SER A 140 5.45 8.61 -18.50
C SER A 140 6.08 8.33 -19.86
N ALA A 141 7.15 7.53 -19.89
CA ALA A 141 7.82 7.13 -21.12
C ALA A 141 6.92 6.22 -22.00
N LYS A 142 6.14 5.32 -21.38
CA LYS A 142 5.15 4.51 -22.10
C LYS A 142 4.04 5.38 -22.70
N LEU A 143 3.47 6.28 -21.90
CA LEU A 143 2.39 7.18 -22.35
C LEU A 143 2.86 8.09 -23.50
N ALA A 144 4.09 8.60 -23.44
CA ALA A 144 4.67 9.39 -24.53
C ALA A 144 4.78 8.59 -25.84
N LYS A 145 5.31 7.36 -25.77
CA LYS A 145 5.41 6.46 -26.94
C LYS A 145 4.04 6.09 -27.51
N GLU A 146 3.07 5.82 -26.66
CA GLU A 146 1.69 5.55 -27.09
C GLU A 146 1.07 6.77 -27.80
N GLY A 147 1.32 7.98 -27.30
CA GLY A 147 0.91 9.22 -27.93
C GLY A 147 1.44 9.38 -29.36
N GLU A 148 2.74 9.09 -29.58
CA GLU A 148 3.36 9.12 -30.90
C GLU A 148 2.73 8.09 -31.85
N VAL A 149 2.48 6.87 -31.37
CA VAL A 149 1.85 5.79 -32.16
C VAL A 149 0.43 6.19 -32.58
N VAL A 150 -0.34 6.82 -31.68
CA VAL A 150 -1.68 7.32 -32.00
C VAL A 150 -1.62 8.41 -33.08
N ILE A 151 -0.67 9.35 -32.98
CA ILE A 151 -0.46 10.38 -34.00
C ILE A 151 -0.09 9.75 -35.35
N LEU A 152 0.82 8.77 -35.34
CA LEU A 152 1.24 8.06 -36.55
C LEU A 152 0.07 7.32 -37.21
N ARG A 153 -0.73 6.58 -36.43
CA ARG A 153 -1.93 5.87 -36.91
C ARG A 153 -2.92 6.84 -37.54
N LYS A 154 -3.21 7.97 -36.88
CA LYS A 154 -4.08 9.03 -37.41
C LYS A 154 -3.53 9.62 -38.71
N ASN A 155 -2.21 9.83 -38.82
CA ASN A 155 -1.58 10.36 -40.02
C ASN A 155 -1.64 9.38 -41.20
N ILE A 156 -1.43 8.08 -40.96
CA ILE A 156 -1.56 7.03 -41.98
C ILE A 156 -3.01 6.97 -42.47
N GLU A 157 -3.97 6.96 -41.56
CA GLU A 157 -5.40 6.92 -41.91
C GLU A 157 -5.82 8.15 -42.73
N LYS A 158 -5.37 9.34 -42.32
CA LYS A 158 -5.61 10.58 -43.08
C LYS A 158 -4.99 10.54 -44.49
N ARG A 159 -3.82 9.92 -44.65
CA ARG A 159 -3.20 9.72 -45.98
C ARG A 159 -4.01 8.73 -46.82
N LYS A 160 -4.47 7.62 -46.24
CA LYS A 160 -5.36 6.65 -46.91
C LYS A 160 -6.64 7.32 -47.42
N GLN A 161 -7.30 8.11 -46.57
CA GLN A 161 -8.50 8.87 -46.95
C GLN A 161 -8.25 9.86 -48.08
N ARG A 162 -7.09 10.51 -48.12
CA ARG A 162 -6.68 11.40 -49.22
C ARG A 162 -6.38 10.65 -50.52
N SER A 163 -5.88 9.41 -50.44
CA SER A 163 -5.61 8.59 -51.62
C SER A 163 -6.88 7.97 -52.22
N SER A 164 -7.82 7.52 -51.38
CA SER A 164 -9.09 6.93 -51.85
C SER A 164 -10.13 7.99 -52.20
N GLY A 165 -10.19 9.07 -51.42
CA GLY A 165 -10.94 10.26 -51.74
C GLY A 165 -10.18 11.07 -52.77
N ARG A 166 -10.35 10.77 -54.07
CA ARG A 166 -10.02 11.72 -55.14
C ARG A 166 -10.50 13.09 -54.66
N PRO A 167 -9.63 14.10 -54.48
CA PRO A 167 -10.10 15.42 -54.15
C PRO A 167 -11.02 15.79 -55.30
N ARG A 168 -12.33 15.80 -55.03
CA ARG A 168 -13.31 16.48 -55.86
C ARG A 168 -12.92 17.94 -55.74
N ARG A 169 -11.85 18.32 -56.45
CA ARG A 169 -11.58 19.69 -56.85
C ARG A 169 -12.85 20.03 -57.59
N SER A 170 -13.77 20.65 -56.88
CA SER A 170 -14.90 21.33 -57.48
C SER A 170 -14.25 22.23 -58.51
N ARG A 171 -14.29 21.82 -59.77
CA ARG A 171 -13.99 22.69 -60.89
C ARG A 171 -15.03 23.79 -60.76
N ARG A 172 -14.71 24.84 -59.99
CA ARG A 172 -15.50 26.06 -59.98
C ARG A 172 -15.43 26.54 -61.42
N PRO A 173 -16.54 26.55 -62.17
CA PRO A 173 -16.52 27.05 -63.52
C PRO A 173 -16.16 28.53 -63.42
N ASN A 174 -14.98 28.85 -63.95
CA ASN A 174 -14.50 30.22 -64.04
C ASN A 174 -15.41 30.91 -65.06
N LYS A 175 -16.50 31.54 -64.59
CA LYS A 175 -17.44 32.30 -65.42
C LYS A 175 -16.68 33.48 -66.01
N ARG A 176 -16.12 33.27 -67.20
CA ARG A 176 -15.58 34.32 -68.06
C ARG A 176 -16.70 35.32 -68.32
N ARG A 177 -16.57 36.48 -67.69
CA ARG A 177 -17.44 37.64 -67.82
C ARG A 177 -17.11 38.31 -69.16
N CYS A 178 -17.77 37.91 -70.24
CA CYS A 178 -17.70 38.62 -71.52
C CYS A 178 -18.42 39.97 -71.37
N LYS A 179 -17.69 41.08 -71.39
CA LYS A 179 -18.25 42.42 -71.59
C LYS A 179 -18.45 42.62 -73.10
N LYS A 180 -19.70 42.80 -73.53
CA LYS A 180 -20.06 43.31 -74.86
C LYS A 180 -19.61 44.77 -75.00
N LYS A 181 -19.05 45.13 -76.15
CA LYS A 181 -19.09 46.47 -76.73
C LYS A 181 -19.50 46.31 -78.18
#